data_AF-A0A6A3AUW6-F1
#
_entry.id   AF-A0A6A3AUW6-F1
#
_cell.length_a   1.000
_cell.length_b   1.000
_cell.length_c   1.000
_cell.angle_alpha   90.00
_cell.angle_beta   90.00
_cell.angle_gamma   90.00
#
_symmetry.space_group_name_H-M   'P 1'
#
loop_
_entity.id
_entity.type
_entity.pdbx_description
1 polymer ?
#
loop_
_entity_poly.entity_id
_entity_poly.type
_entity_poly.pdbx_seq_one_letter_code
_entity_poly.pdbx_strand_id
1 'polypeptide(L)'
;MSLERQGQLSMLRVTYAGFCHAFLHEKPFCRSPGSAGAALKGNCYDERVNFRECMSTRIFAAYLNKIGYDAFEIGFITIDDFTNTDILEATYPAVAKRLNDVWTSDPAIPIVTGFLGKGWRSSAITTLGRGGSDLTATTIGKALGLREIQYGVPIFRKSYNSILMFITEPVPYLTFEEAAELAYFGAQVLRPQSMRPAREGDIPVKVKNSYNPNAPGTLITGNRDTSKAVLTSIVLKRNVTMLDIVSTRMLGQFGFLAKVFSIFEDLGISVDVVATSEELDHVVEELERIAVVNLLHHRSIIPLIGNV
;
A
#
# COMPACT_ATOMS: atom_id res chain seq x y z
N MET A 1 14.21 33.86 -17.84
CA MET A 1 13.18 33.92 -16.78
C MET A 1 12.24 32.69 -16.71
N SER A 2 12.31 31.72 -17.64
CA SER A 2 11.47 30.50 -17.61
C SER A 2 12.15 29.23 -17.04
N LEU A 3 13.48 29.14 -17.08
CA LEU A 3 14.23 27.95 -16.61
C LEU A 3 14.46 27.92 -15.09
N GLU A 4 14.64 29.07 -14.43
CA GLU A 4 14.79 29.11 -12.96
C GLU A 4 13.49 28.80 -12.21
N ARG A 5 12.31 29.06 -12.82
CA ARG A 5 11.01 28.72 -12.22
C ARG A 5 10.72 27.21 -12.24
N GLN A 6 11.19 26.48 -13.26
CA GLN A 6 11.15 25.01 -13.26
C GLN A 6 12.07 24.41 -12.19
N GLY A 7 13.21 25.05 -11.92
CA GLY A 7 14.13 24.65 -10.84
C GLY A 7 13.54 24.78 -9.43
N GLN A 8 12.68 25.77 -9.17
CA GLN A 8 12.02 25.94 -7.86
C GLN A 8 10.82 25.02 -7.64
N LEU A 9 10.12 24.60 -8.71
CA LEU A 9 9.08 23.57 -8.66
C LEU A 9 9.64 22.17 -8.35
N SER A 10 10.93 21.92 -8.64
CA SER A 10 11.61 20.66 -8.31
C SER A 10 11.71 20.35 -6.82
N MET A 11 11.39 21.34 -5.96
CA MET A 11 11.42 21.23 -4.51
C MET A 11 10.06 21.50 -3.87
N LEU A 12 8.95 21.10 -4.52
CA LEU A 12 7.66 21.03 -3.84
C LEU A 12 7.72 19.90 -2.78
N ARG A 13 8.05 20.24 -1.53
CA ARG A 13 7.93 19.32 -0.40
C ARG A 13 6.46 19.20 -0.01
N VAL A 14 5.73 18.34 -0.71
CA VAL A 14 4.38 17.95 -0.27
C VAL A 14 4.55 17.14 1.00
N THR A 15 4.28 17.79 2.14
CA THR A 15 4.39 17.17 3.44
C THR A 15 3.07 16.47 3.72
N TYR A 16 3.07 15.15 3.60
CA TYR A 16 1.93 14.32 3.95
C TYR A 16 1.85 14.15 5.47
N ALA A 17 0.72 14.54 6.06
CA ALA A 17 0.43 14.35 7.49
C ALA A 17 -0.08 12.92 7.73
N GLY A 18 0.81 11.92 7.65
CA GLY A 18 0.52 10.52 8.01
C GLY A 18 0.41 10.29 9.52
N PHE A 19 -0.18 11.24 10.26
CA PHE A 19 -0.23 11.26 11.71
C PHE A 19 -1.69 11.25 12.18
N CYS A 20 -2.34 10.09 12.22
CA CYS A 20 -3.51 9.84 13.07
C CYS A 20 -3.98 8.38 12.98
N HIS A 21 -3.38 7.48 13.77
CA HIS A 21 -3.97 6.17 14.04
C HIS A 21 -4.77 6.14 15.37
N ALA A 22 -4.84 7.26 16.10
CA ALA A 22 -5.21 7.24 17.53
C ALA A 22 -6.35 8.16 17.97
N PHE A 23 -6.94 9.00 17.10
CA PHE A 23 -8.01 9.90 17.53
C PHE A 23 -9.32 9.60 16.81
N LEU A 24 -10.28 9.11 17.61
CA LEU A 24 -11.75 9.24 17.55
C LEU A 24 -12.44 7.90 17.83
N HIS A 25 -12.49 7.58 19.12
CA HIS A 25 -13.47 6.66 19.69
C HIS A 25 -14.77 7.43 20.02
N GLU A 26 -15.33 8.17 19.06
CA GLU A 26 -16.62 8.85 19.22
C GLU A 26 -17.63 8.30 18.20
N LYS A 27 -18.73 7.71 18.70
CA LYS A 27 -20.00 7.52 17.96
C LYS A 27 -20.63 8.91 17.77
N PRO A 28 -21.46 9.24 16.73
CA PRO A 28 -22.61 8.45 16.19
C PRO A 28 -23.02 8.81 14.71
N PHE A 29 -24.28 8.50 14.31
CA PHE A 29 -25.04 9.00 13.12
C PHE A 29 -25.08 8.19 11.80
N CYS A 30 -25.06 6.86 11.80
CA CYS A 30 -25.73 6.12 10.71
C CYS A 30 -26.95 5.39 11.30
N ARG A 31 -28.16 5.95 11.09
CA ARG A 31 -29.42 5.24 11.35
C ARG A 31 -29.41 3.99 10.48
N SER A 32 -29.71 2.83 11.06
CA SER A 32 -29.81 1.55 10.38
C SER A 32 -30.78 1.61 9.20
N PRO A 33 -30.34 1.41 7.93
CA PRO A 33 -31.25 1.23 6.82
C PRO A 33 -31.53 -0.27 6.62
N GLY A 34 -32.80 -0.63 6.48
CA GLY A 34 -33.21 -1.92 5.95
C GLY A 34 -32.72 -2.10 4.50
N SER A 35 -32.42 -3.36 4.15
CA SER A 35 -32.22 -3.98 2.81
C SER A 35 -31.40 -3.28 1.70
N ALA A 36 -30.93 -2.04 1.82
CA ALA A 36 -30.05 -1.35 0.85
C ALA A 36 -28.56 -1.39 1.30
N GLY A 37 -28.10 -2.57 1.73
CA GLY A 37 -27.11 -2.70 2.81
C GLY A 37 -25.62 -2.61 2.49
N ALA A 38 -25.17 -2.48 1.23
CA ALA A 38 -23.73 -2.49 0.89
C ALA A 38 -23.20 -1.10 0.49
N ALA A 39 -23.79 -0.46 -0.52
CA ALA A 39 -23.38 0.86 -0.99
C ALA A 39 -23.55 1.95 0.08
N LEU A 40 -24.64 1.89 0.87
CA LEU A 40 -24.86 2.81 2.00
C LEU A 40 -23.83 2.60 3.13
N LYS A 41 -23.34 1.37 3.34
CA LYS A 41 -22.29 1.09 4.33
C LYS A 41 -20.92 1.59 3.88
N GLY A 42 -20.60 1.43 2.58
CA GLY A 42 -19.38 1.97 1.99
C GLY A 42 -19.30 3.49 2.11
N ASN A 43 -20.39 4.18 1.77
CA ASN A 43 -20.47 5.65 1.87
C ASN A 43 -20.32 6.14 3.33
N CYS A 44 -21.06 5.55 4.29
CA CYS A 44 -20.91 5.87 5.73
C CYS A 44 -19.46 5.64 6.23
N TYR A 45 -18.74 4.65 5.72
CA TYR A 45 -17.35 4.40 6.10
C TYR A 45 -16.42 5.48 5.53
N ASP A 46 -16.56 5.78 4.25
CA ASP A 46 -15.72 6.76 3.56
C ASP A 46 -15.90 8.17 4.16
N GLU A 47 -17.12 8.56 4.53
CA GLU A 47 -17.38 9.82 5.26
C GLU A 47 -16.70 9.89 6.63
N ARG A 48 -16.69 8.77 7.38
CA ARG A 48 -16.03 8.73 8.70
C ARG A 48 -14.52 8.83 8.57
N VAL A 49 -13.95 8.17 7.57
CA VAL A 49 -12.51 8.21 7.34
C VAL A 49 -12.09 9.58 6.80
N ASN A 50 -12.90 10.20 5.95
CA ASN A 50 -12.72 11.57 5.49
C ASN A 50 -12.49 12.53 6.66
N PHE A 51 -13.36 12.49 7.67
CA PHE A 51 -13.23 13.36 8.85
C PHE A 51 -11.87 13.23 9.55
N ARG A 52 -11.33 12.02 9.65
CA ARG A 52 -10.03 11.76 10.29
C ARG A 52 -8.87 12.42 9.53
N GLU A 53 -8.77 12.21 8.21
CA GLU A 53 -7.69 12.77 7.41
C GLU A 53 -7.82 14.30 7.32
N CYS A 54 -9.04 14.80 7.13
CA CYS A 54 -9.35 16.22 7.10
C CYS A 54 -8.94 16.95 8.38
N MET A 55 -9.23 16.38 9.56
CA MET A 55 -8.82 16.98 10.82
C MET A 55 -7.31 16.95 11.04
N SER A 56 -6.63 15.83 10.72
CA SER A 56 -5.16 15.77 10.84
C SER A 56 -4.47 16.83 9.98
N THR A 57 -4.88 16.94 8.71
CA THR A 57 -4.39 17.99 7.79
C THR A 57 -4.65 19.38 8.33
N ARG A 58 -5.86 19.67 8.84
CA ARG A 58 -6.20 20.99 9.38
C ARG A 58 -5.39 21.34 10.64
N ILE A 59 -5.20 20.40 11.55
CA ILE A 59 -4.38 20.61 12.76
C ILE A 59 -2.92 20.87 12.38
N PHE A 60 -2.36 20.07 11.48
CA PHE A 60 -0.99 20.22 11.04
C PHE A 60 -0.77 21.53 10.24
N ALA A 61 -1.75 21.89 9.41
CA ALA A 61 -1.74 23.15 8.68
C ALA A 61 -1.84 24.36 9.60
N ALA A 62 -2.71 24.32 10.62
CA ALA A 62 -2.78 25.35 11.64
C ALA A 62 -1.46 25.48 12.41
N TYR A 63 -0.83 24.36 12.80
CA TYR A 63 0.48 24.38 13.46
C TYR A 63 1.56 25.06 12.63
N LEU A 64 1.58 24.84 11.32
CA LEU A 64 2.54 25.47 10.40
C LEU A 64 2.13 26.89 9.96
N ASN A 65 0.95 27.39 10.38
CA ASN A 65 0.32 28.61 9.85
C ASN A 65 0.20 28.57 8.32
N LYS A 66 -0.26 27.44 7.78
CA LYS A 66 -0.46 27.18 6.35
C LYS A 66 -1.89 26.75 6.07
N ILE A 67 -2.27 26.72 4.80
CA ILE A 67 -3.57 26.24 4.33
C ILE A 67 -3.48 24.73 4.07
N GLY A 68 -4.40 23.98 4.67
CA GLY A 68 -4.61 22.57 4.38
C GLY A 68 -5.62 22.41 3.24
N TYR A 69 -5.38 21.45 2.36
CA TYR A 69 -6.20 21.13 1.21
C TYR A 69 -6.71 19.70 1.30
N ASP A 70 -7.97 19.49 0.97
CA ASP A 70 -8.51 18.15 0.84
C ASP A 70 -8.18 17.57 -0.56
N ALA A 71 -7.86 16.28 -0.64
CA ALA A 71 -7.35 15.63 -1.85
C ALA A 71 -8.32 15.75 -3.03
N PHE A 72 -9.61 15.62 -2.75
CA PHE A 72 -10.67 15.78 -3.72
C PHE A 72 -10.80 17.23 -4.24
N GLU A 73 -10.34 18.24 -3.50
CA GLU A 73 -10.32 19.65 -3.93
C GLU A 73 -9.12 19.99 -4.80
N ILE A 74 -8.02 19.23 -4.64
CA ILE A 74 -6.83 19.41 -5.48
C ILE A 74 -6.91 18.61 -6.78
N GLY A 75 -7.94 17.80 -6.99
CA GLY A 75 -8.17 17.08 -8.25
C GLY A 75 -7.92 15.58 -8.21
N PHE A 76 -7.99 14.93 -7.04
CA PHE A 76 -8.05 13.47 -6.97
C PHE A 76 -9.40 12.96 -7.47
N ILE A 77 -9.40 12.32 -8.64
CA ILE A 77 -10.58 11.79 -9.31
C ILE A 77 -10.48 10.27 -9.33
N THR A 78 -11.55 9.61 -8.89
CA THR A 78 -11.60 8.17 -8.69
C THR A 78 -12.83 7.57 -9.37
N ILE A 79 -12.84 6.24 -9.47
CA ILE A 79 -14.01 5.48 -9.87
C ILE A 79 -15.06 5.57 -8.75
N ASP A 80 -16.34 5.43 -9.09
CA ASP A 80 -17.46 5.47 -8.14
C ASP A 80 -17.61 4.16 -7.35
N ASP A 81 -16.49 3.61 -6.85
CA ASP A 81 -16.47 2.50 -5.89
C ASP A 81 -16.03 3.02 -4.52
N PHE A 82 -16.64 2.50 -3.46
CA PHE A 82 -16.34 2.92 -2.09
C PHE A 82 -15.32 1.96 -1.47
N THR A 83 -14.60 2.39 -0.42
CA THR A 83 -13.66 1.57 0.39
C THR A 83 -12.34 1.16 -0.26
N ASN A 84 -12.26 0.99 -1.60
CA ASN A 84 -11.04 0.61 -2.30
C ASN A 84 -11.08 1.00 -3.80
N THR A 85 -11.15 2.30 -4.10
CA THR A 85 -11.18 2.75 -5.50
C THR A 85 -9.79 2.95 -6.10
N ASP A 86 -9.70 2.73 -7.41
CA ASP A 86 -8.58 3.19 -8.21
C ASP A 86 -8.71 4.68 -8.58
N ILE A 87 -7.57 5.28 -8.88
CA ILE A 87 -7.41 6.66 -9.35
C ILE A 87 -7.54 6.67 -10.88
N LEU A 88 -8.29 7.63 -11.41
CA LEU A 88 -8.39 7.84 -12.86
C LEU A 88 -7.21 8.66 -13.38
N GLU A 89 -6.77 8.36 -14.61
CA GLU A 89 -5.69 9.09 -15.30
C GLU A 89 -5.93 10.61 -15.38
N ALA A 90 -7.19 11.05 -15.39
CA ALA A 90 -7.56 12.47 -15.34
C ALA A 90 -7.06 13.19 -14.07
N THR A 91 -6.72 12.45 -13.01
CA THR A 91 -6.17 12.99 -11.75
C THR A 91 -4.82 13.67 -11.96
N TYR A 92 -3.91 13.09 -12.76
CA TYR A 92 -2.56 13.63 -12.91
C TYR A 92 -2.55 15.07 -13.46
N PRO A 93 -3.21 15.39 -14.60
CA PRO A 93 -3.26 16.76 -15.09
C PRO A 93 -4.09 17.69 -14.18
N ALA A 94 -5.14 17.18 -13.52
CA ALA A 94 -5.97 17.99 -12.61
C ALA A 94 -5.17 18.44 -11.37
N VAL A 95 -4.47 17.51 -10.72
CA VAL A 95 -3.59 17.75 -9.56
C VAL A 95 -2.45 18.68 -9.94
N ALA A 96 -1.79 18.42 -11.07
CA ALA A 96 -0.70 19.26 -11.54
C ALA A 96 -1.16 20.70 -11.75
N LYS A 97 -2.29 20.91 -12.44
CA LYS A 97 -2.85 22.24 -12.67
C LYS A 97 -3.17 22.94 -11.35
N ARG A 98 -3.93 22.27 -10.47
CA ARG A 98 -4.44 22.90 -9.24
C ARG A 98 -3.32 23.26 -8.27
N LEU A 99 -2.32 22.38 -8.09
CA LEU A 99 -1.18 22.68 -7.22
C LEU A 99 -0.27 23.77 -7.80
N ASN A 100 -0.09 23.84 -9.12
CA ASN A 100 0.63 24.94 -9.77
C ASN A 100 -0.10 26.27 -9.61
N ASP A 101 -1.43 26.30 -9.73
CA ASP A 101 -2.24 27.49 -9.52
C ASP A 101 -2.11 27.98 -8.07
N VAL A 102 -2.22 27.07 -7.10
CA VAL A 102 -2.06 27.37 -5.67
C VAL A 102 -0.68 27.96 -5.41
N TRP A 103 0.38 27.30 -5.87
CA TRP A 103 1.76 27.76 -5.70
C TRP A 103 2.04 29.12 -6.33
N THR A 104 1.43 29.39 -7.49
CA THR A 104 1.59 30.68 -8.19
C THR A 104 0.87 31.81 -7.46
N SER A 105 -0.29 31.52 -6.86
CA SER A 105 -1.09 32.51 -6.13
C SER A 105 -0.51 32.84 -4.75
N ASP A 106 -0.03 31.83 -4.02
CA ASP A 106 0.61 31.97 -2.72
C ASP A 106 1.69 30.86 -2.61
N PRO A 107 2.98 31.21 -2.66
CA PRO A 107 4.09 30.25 -2.59
C PRO A 107 4.24 29.72 -1.16
N ALA A 108 3.27 28.92 -0.75
CA ALA A 108 3.16 28.24 0.52
C ALA A 108 3.22 26.72 0.30
N ILE A 109 3.77 26.00 1.27
CA ILE A 109 3.82 24.54 1.23
C ILE A 109 2.39 24.00 1.33
N PRO A 110 1.88 23.28 0.30
CA PRO A 110 0.55 22.69 0.37
C PRO A 110 0.57 21.47 1.29
N ILE A 111 -0.38 21.42 2.22
CA ILE A 111 -0.59 20.29 3.12
C ILE A 111 -1.86 19.61 2.67
N VAL A 112 -1.75 18.37 2.18
CA VAL A 112 -2.84 17.68 1.48
C VAL A 112 -3.28 16.47 2.30
N THR A 113 -4.60 16.25 2.42
CA THR A 113 -5.12 14.99 2.99
C THR A 113 -4.70 13.79 2.16
N GLY A 114 -4.40 12.66 2.81
CA GLY A 114 -4.17 11.39 2.11
C GLY A 114 -5.45 10.61 1.96
N PHE A 115 -5.38 9.45 1.30
CA PHE A 115 -6.39 8.39 1.32
C PHE A 115 -7.73 8.72 0.65
N LEU A 116 -7.98 9.97 0.28
CA LEU A 116 -9.26 10.46 -0.21
C LEU A 116 -9.23 10.77 -1.71
N GLY A 117 -10.40 10.66 -2.34
CA GLY A 117 -10.65 11.08 -3.72
C GLY A 117 -12.11 11.46 -3.94
N LYS A 118 -12.44 11.80 -5.18
CA LYS A 118 -13.79 12.16 -5.60
C LYS A 118 -14.26 11.26 -6.73
N GLY A 119 -15.37 10.57 -6.51
CA GLY A 119 -16.01 9.73 -7.52
C GLY A 119 -16.41 10.54 -8.75
N TRP A 120 -16.03 10.08 -9.93
CA TRP A 120 -16.22 10.80 -11.20
C TRP A 120 -17.69 11.12 -11.50
N ARG A 121 -18.62 10.16 -11.29
CA ARG A 121 -20.04 10.34 -11.62
C ARG A 121 -20.86 10.84 -10.43
N SER A 122 -20.62 10.26 -9.26
CA SER A 122 -21.38 10.53 -8.04
C SER A 122 -20.98 11.84 -7.38
N SER A 123 -19.76 12.33 -7.64
CA SER A 123 -19.13 13.41 -6.88
C SER A 123 -19.04 13.15 -5.37
N ALA A 124 -19.27 11.90 -4.94
CA ALA A 124 -19.13 11.49 -3.56
C ALA A 124 -17.65 11.41 -3.17
N ILE A 125 -17.38 11.59 -1.88
CA ILE A 125 -16.04 11.36 -1.33
C ILE A 125 -15.82 9.85 -1.29
N THR A 126 -14.70 9.42 -1.86
CA THR A 126 -14.32 8.00 -1.90
C THR A 126 -12.97 7.81 -1.24
N THR A 127 -12.68 6.57 -0.85
CA THR A 127 -11.40 6.21 -0.25
C THR A 127 -10.57 5.28 -1.11
N LEU A 128 -9.26 5.54 -1.17
CA LEU A 128 -8.28 4.83 -1.99
C LEU A 128 -7.88 3.45 -1.42
N GLY A 129 -8.56 2.98 -0.38
CA GLY A 129 -8.26 1.70 0.26
C GLY A 129 -6.89 1.65 0.96
N ARG A 130 -6.47 0.44 1.34
CA ARG A 130 -5.26 0.24 2.17
C ARG A 130 -4.01 0.78 1.48
N GLY A 131 -3.27 1.66 2.17
CA GLY A 131 -2.12 2.35 1.59
C GLY A 131 -2.50 3.58 0.74
N GLY A 132 -3.77 4.01 0.78
CA GLY A 132 -4.28 5.14 0.02
C GLY A 132 -3.53 6.46 0.27
N SER A 133 -3.07 6.67 1.51
CA SER A 133 -2.19 7.78 1.87
C SER A 133 -0.88 7.78 1.08
N ASP A 134 -0.25 6.61 1.01
CA ASP A 134 0.99 6.45 0.27
C ASP A 134 0.77 6.63 -1.23
N LEU A 135 -0.38 6.13 -1.73
CA LEU A 135 -0.80 6.30 -3.12
C LEU A 135 -1.07 7.76 -3.44
N THR A 136 -1.60 8.55 -2.50
CA THR A 136 -1.79 9.99 -2.66
C THR A 136 -0.44 10.68 -2.88
N ALA A 137 0.57 10.35 -2.06
CA ALA A 137 1.90 10.93 -2.17
C ALA A 137 2.60 10.58 -3.49
N THR A 138 2.55 9.32 -3.92
CA THR A 138 3.14 8.92 -5.21
C THR A 138 2.40 9.50 -6.40
N THR A 139 1.08 9.62 -6.33
CA THR A 139 0.26 10.23 -7.38
C THR A 139 0.62 11.70 -7.57
N ILE A 140 0.76 12.46 -6.48
CA ILE A 140 1.21 13.85 -6.53
C ILE A 140 2.63 13.94 -7.09
N GLY A 141 3.52 13.04 -6.66
CA GLY A 141 4.89 12.96 -7.19
C GLY A 141 4.93 12.78 -8.70
N LYS A 142 4.16 11.82 -9.22
CA LYS A 142 4.03 11.57 -10.68
C LYS A 142 3.36 12.74 -11.40
N ALA A 143 2.28 13.30 -10.86
CA ALA A 143 1.56 14.42 -11.46
C ALA A 143 2.44 15.66 -11.66
N LEU A 144 3.32 15.94 -10.71
CA LEU A 144 4.21 17.11 -10.74
C LEU A 144 5.59 16.82 -11.33
N GLY A 145 5.93 15.55 -11.62
CA GLY A 145 7.27 15.17 -12.06
C GLY A 145 8.35 15.48 -11.01
N LEU A 146 8.08 15.20 -9.74
CA LEU A 146 9.01 15.50 -8.64
C LEU A 146 10.27 14.62 -8.71
N ARG A 147 11.38 15.15 -8.18
CA ARG A 147 12.68 14.44 -8.16
C ARG A 147 12.71 13.26 -7.19
N GLU A 148 11.96 13.33 -6.09
CA GLU A 148 11.89 12.26 -5.10
C GLU A 148 10.60 12.39 -4.27
N ILE A 149 10.06 11.25 -3.83
CA ILE A 149 8.96 11.18 -2.88
C ILE A 149 9.50 10.71 -1.54
N GLN A 150 9.17 11.40 -0.45
CA GLN A 150 9.67 11.06 0.89
C GLN A 150 8.56 10.55 1.80
N TYR A 151 8.85 9.46 2.52
CA TYR A 151 7.97 8.86 3.52
C TYR A 151 8.60 8.95 4.90
N GLY A 152 7.90 9.57 5.85
CA GLY A 152 8.29 9.60 7.25
C GLY A 152 7.63 8.46 8.02
N VAL A 153 8.40 7.47 8.45
CA VAL A 153 7.93 6.44 9.38
C VAL A 153 8.38 6.81 10.79
N PRO A 154 7.51 6.73 11.82
CA PRO A 154 7.91 7.07 13.19
C PRO A 154 9.07 6.17 13.62
N ILE A 155 9.06 4.87 13.31
CA ILE A 155 10.21 4.02 13.57
C ILE A 155 10.23 2.87 12.55
N PHE A 156 11.40 2.57 11.97
CA PHE A 156 11.69 1.23 11.40
C PHE A 156 11.84 0.16 12.51
N ARG A 157 11.09 0.27 13.62
CA ARG A 157 11.13 -0.72 14.70
C ARG A 157 10.05 -1.74 14.44
N LYS A 158 10.45 -3.01 14.50
CA LYS A 158 9.64 -4.19 14.87
C LYS A 158 8.31 -3.76 15.49
N SER A 159 7.29 -3.66 14.66
CA SER A 159 5.93 -3.49 15.15
C SER A 159 5.61 -4.75 15.94
N TYR A 160 5.07 -4.59 17.13
CA TYR A 160 4.75 -5.64 18.10
C TYR A 160 3.63 -6.60 17.63
N ASN A 161 3.39 -6.71 16.33
CA ASN A 161 2.56 -7.76 15.75
C ASN A 161 3.37 -8.59 14.75
N SER A 162 3.77 -9.78 15.23
CA SER A 162 4.02 -11.01 14.46
C SER A 162 5.16 -11.11 13.44
N ILE A 163 5.97 -10.07 13.19
CA ILE A 163 7.09 -10.17 12.23
C ILE A 163 8.40 -9.71 12.85
N LEU A 164 9.25 -10.68 13.16
CA LEU A 164 10.61 -10.45 13.65
C LEU A 164 11.50 -10.26 12.42
N MET A 165 11.70 -9.02 12.00
CA MET A 165 12.79 -8.70 11.06
C MET A 165 14.12 -8.93 11.77
N PHE A 166 14.97 -9.78 11.19
CA PHE A 166 16.33 -10.06 11.67
C PHE A 166 17.38 -9.15 11.04
N ILE A 167 16.96 -8.05 10.41
CA ILE A 167 17.92 -7.08 9.91
C ILE A 167 18.42 -6.22 11.09
N THR A 168 19.69 -6.41 11.46
CA THR A 168 20.40 -5.60 12.45
C THR A 168 20.92 -4.28 11.87
N GLU A 169 21.04 -4.15 10.54
CA GLU A 169 21.56 -2.96 9.86
C GLU A 169 20.57 -2.38 8.82
N PRO A 170 20.28 -1.07 8.82
CA PRO A 170 19.35 -0.49 7.84
C PRO A 170 19.76 -0.80 6.40
N VAL A 171 18.81 -1.27 5.58
CA VAL A 171 19.04 -1.48 4.14
C VAL A 171 19.03 -0.11 3.44
N PRO A 172 20.15 0.37 2.88
CA PRO A 172 20.23 1.72 2.34
C PRO A 172 19.57 1.87 0.97
N TYR A 173 19.54 0.79 0.18
CA TYR A 173 19.01 0.78 -1.20
C TYR A 173 18.15 -0.45 -1.44
N LEU A 174 17.00 -0.26 -2.07
CA LEU A 174 16.07 -1.31 -2.48
C LEU A 174 15.58 -1.06 -3.91
N THR A 175 15.25 -2.11 -4.64
CA THR A 175 14.42 -1.95 -5.84
C THR A 175 12.94 -1.88 -5.48
N PHE A 176 12.09 -1.35 -6.37
CA PHE A 176 10.64 -1.41 -6.18
C PHE A 176 10.11 -2.84 -6.01
N GLU A 177 10.74 -3.82 -6.66
CA GLU A 177 10.36 -5.23 -6.56
C GLU A 177 10.74 -5.80 -5.19
N GLU A 178 11.96 -5.55 -4.70
CA GLU A 178 12.36 -5.96 -3.35
C GLU A 178 11.50 -5.32 -2.26
N ALA A 179 11.18 -4.03 -2.42
CA ALA A 179 10.29 -3.32 -1.50
C ALA A 179 8.86 -3.90 -1.52
N ALA A 180 8.37 -4.31 -2.69
CA ALA A 180 7.06 -4.94 -2.83
C ALA A 180 7.00 -6.30 -2.13
N GLU A 181 8.02 -7.15 -2.33
CA GLU A 181 8.15 -8.46 -1.65
C GLU A 181 8.24 -8.28 -0.13
N LEU A 182 9.04 -7.32 0.32
CA LEU A 182 9.13 -6.98 1.75
C LEU A 182 7.76 -6.66 2.31
N ALA A 183 7.03 -5.75 1.66
CA ALA A 183 5.72 -5.31 2.09
C ALA A 183 4.67 -6.44 2.04
N TYR A 184 4.78 -7.36 1.07
CA TYR A 184 3.90 -8.54 0.97
C TYR A 184 4.03 -9.45 2.18
N PHE A 185 5.26 -9.76 2.59
CA PHE A 185 5.52 -10.59 3.77
C PHE A 185 5.38 -9.86 5.10
N GLY A 186 4.90 -8.61 5.06
CA GLY A 186 4.47 -7.83 6.22
C GLY A 186 5.57 -7.00 6.87
N ALA A 187 6.66 -6.75 6.14
CA ALA A 187 7.45 -5.56 6.40
C ALA A 187 6.52 -4.34 6.38
N GLN A 188 6.47 -3.55 7.46
CA GLN A 188 5.72 -2.30 7.48
C GLN A 188 6.47 -1.24 6.67
N VAL A 189 6.58 -1.46 5.36
CA VAL A 189 7.03 -0.50 4.34
C VAL A 189 5.81 -0.10 3.50
N LEU A 190 6.05 0.37 2.28
CA LEU A 190 5.06 0.85 1.34
C LEU A 190 4.42 -0.32 0.61
N ARG A 191 3.11 -0.24 0.41
CA ARG A 191 2.36 -1.28 -0.31
C ARG A 191 2.72 -1.23 -1.81
N PRO A 192 2.77 -2.37 -2.52
CA PRO A 192 3.08 -2.39 -3.95
C PRO A 192 2.16 -1.48 -4.78
N GLN A 193 0.86 -1.48 -4.49
CA GLN A 193 -0.14 -0.66 -5.18
C GLN A 193 0.13 0.84 -5.01
N SER A 194 0.58 1.28 -3.82
CA SER A 194 0.87 2.69 -3.60
C SER A 194 2.16 3.15 -4.27
N MET A 195 3.11 2.26 -4.53
CA MET A 195 4.35 2.58 -5.25
C MET A 195 4.16 2.66 -6.77
N ARG A 196 3.03 2.19 -7.32
CA ARG A 196 2.80 2.11 -8.77
C ARG A 196 3.04 3.45 -9.51
N PRO A 197 2.49 4.60 -9.06
CA PRO A 197 2.75 5.87 -9.75
C PRO A 197 4.22 6.29 -9.71
N ALA A 198 4.93 5.98 -8.62
CA ALA A 198 6.36 6.27 -8.52
C ALA A 198 7.18 5.38 -9.46
N ARG A 199 6.83 4.09 -9.58
CA ARG A 199 7.46 3.16 -10.52
C ARG A 199 7.24 3.59 -11.97
N GLU A 200 6.01 3.93 -12.34
CA GLU A 200 5.67 4.37 -13.70
C GLU A 200 6.30 5.71 -14.08
N GLY A 201 6.44 6.62 -13.11
CA GLY A 201 7.12 7.91 -13.30
C GLY A 201 8.64 7.85 -13.17
N ASP A 202 9.22 6.68 -12.88
CA ASP A 202 10.63 6.49 -12.51
C ASP A 202 11.11 7.48 -11.42
N ILE A 203 10.27 7.69 -10.40
CA ILE A 203 10.52 8.63 -9.30
C ILE A 203 11.04 7.87 -8.09
N PRO A 204 12.28 8.13 -7.64
CA PRO A 204 12.82 7.51 -6.43
C PRO A 204 11.98 7.79 -5.19
N VAL A 205 11.80 6.76 -4.37
CA VAL A 205 11.07 6.84 -3.12
C VAL A 205 12.03 6.70 -1.94
N LYS A 206 12.03 7.66 -1.01
CA LYS A 206 12.93 7.66 0.15
C LYS A 206 12.16 7.49 1.44
N VAL A 207 12.43 6.42 2.17
CA VAL A 207 11.82 6.16 3.47
C VAL A 207 12.75 6.61 4.58
N LYS A 208 12.29 7.54 5.42
CA LYS A 208 13.05 8.22 6.47
C LYS A 208 12.42 7.99 7.85
N ASN A 209 13.27 8.02 8.88
CA ASN A 209 12.83 7.98 10.26
C ASN A 209 12.39 9.38 10.72
N SER A 210 11.15 9.50 11.21
CA SER A 210 10.58 10.78 11.66
C SER A 210 11.22 11.29 12.96
N TYR A 211 11.71 10.39 13.83
CA TYR A 211 12.46 10.76 15.04
C TYR A 211 13.96 10.94 14.80
N ASN A 212 14.48 10.50 13.66
CA ASN A 212 15.86 10.76 13.25
C ASN A 212 15.94 11.25 11.79
N PRO A 213 15.57 12.52 11.51
CA PRO A 213 15.50 13.06 10.16
C PRO A 213 16.84 13.13 9.43
N ASN A 214 17.95 13.10 10.17
CA ASN A 214 19.31 13.18 9.64
C ASN A 214 19.85 11.82 9.19
N ALA A 215 19.19 10.72 9.57
CA ALA A 215 19.55 9.41 9.05
C ALA A 215 19.36 9.36 7.52
N PRO A 216 20.23 8.63 6.78
CA PRO A 216 20.13 8.52 5.32
C PRO A 216 18.79 7.89 4.88
N GLY A 217 18.24 6.98 5.70
CA GLY A 217 17.03 6.24 5.37
C GLY A 217 17.28 5.14 4.34
N THR A 218 16.21 4.70 3.70
CA THR A 218 16.24 3.70 2.62
C THR A 218 15.75 4.35 1.33
N LEU A 219 16.55 4.26 0.27
CA LEU A 219 16.19 4.73 -1.07
C LEU A 219 15.68 3.55 -1.92
N ILE A 220 14.50 3.71 -2.50
CA ILE A 220 13.82 2.73 -3.35
C ILE A 220 13.83 3.27 -4.78
N THR A 221 14.38 2.50 -5.72
CA THR A 221 14.54 2.88 -7.14
C THR A 221 14.12 1.75 -8.09
N GLY A 222 14.06 2.02 -9.39
CA GLY A 222 13.79 0.98 -10.40
C GLY A 222 14.90 -0.07 -10.49
N ASN A 223 16.16 0.35 -10.31
CA ASN A 223 17.31 -0.53 -10.33
C ASN A 223 18.34 -0.09 -9.28
N ARG A 224 19.20 -1.00 -8.84
CA ARG A 224 20.32 -0.74 -7.92
C ARG A 224 21.51 -1.63 -8.28
N ASP A 225 22.71 -1.23 -7.85
CA ASP A 225 23.87 -2.10 -7.95
C ASP A 225 23.70 -3.32 -7.02
N THR A 226 23.67 -4.52 -7.61
CA THR A 226 23.53 -5.80 -6.90
C THR A 226 24.86 -6.53 -6.73
N SER A 227 25.99 -5.96 -7.19
CA SER A 227 27.30 -6.61 -7.14
C SER A 227 27.77 -6.96 -5.72
N LYS A 228 27.27 -6.24 -4.70
CA LYS A 228 27.69 -6.39 -3.30
C LYS A 228 26.71 -7.14 -2.39
N ALA A 229 25.47 -7.37 -2.84
CA ALA A 229 24.43 -7.92 -1.98
C ALA A 229 23.51 -8.86 -2.77
N VAL A 230 23.73 -10.16 -2.60
CA VAL A 230 22.88 -11.25 -3.09
C VAL A 230 21.63 -11.36 -2.22
N LEU A 231 21.79 -11.28 -0.89
CA LEU A 231 20.69 -11.28 0.07
C LEU A 231 20.49 -9.88 0.66
N THR A 232 19.28 -9.36 0.56
CA THR A 232 18.92 -8.00 0.99
C THR A 232 18.23 -8.00 2.34
N SER A 233 17.35 -8.98 2.58
CA SER A 233 16.53 -9.03 3.78
C SER A 233 16.01 -10.42 4.08
N ILE A 234 15.76 -10.68 5.37
CA ILE A 234 15.07 -11.87 5.88
C ILE A 234 13.84 -11.39 6.65
N VAL A 235 12.68 -11.90 6.25
CA VAL A 235 11.39 -11.63 6.90
C VAL A 235 10.94 -12.88 7.65
N LEU A 236 10.11 -12.73 8.69
CA LEU A 236 9.51 -13.86 9.41
C LEU A 236 8.02 -13.64 9.56
N LYS A 237 7.19 -14.41 8.87
CA LYS A 237 5.74 -14.41 9.08
C LYS A 237 5.38 -15.54 10.05
N ARG A 238 4.95 -15.18 11.27
CA ARG A 238 4.54 -16.14 12.32
C ARG A 238 3.06 -16.48 12.22
N ASN A 239 2.66 -17.58 12.86
CA ASN A 239 1.26 -18.03 12.99
C ASN A 239 0.58 -18.28 11.64
N VAL A 240 1.33 -18.85 10.70
CA VAL A 240 0.79 -19.29 9.41
C VAL A 240 0.14 -20.66 9.59
N THR A 241 -1.01 -20.85 8.94
CA THR A 241 -1.66 -22.17 8.83
C THR A 241 -1.26 -22.77 7.49
N MET A 242 -0.64 -23.94 7.53
CA MET A 242 -0.26 -24.69 6.34
C MET A 242 -1.33 -25.75 6.06
N LEU A 243 -1.88 -25.70 4.85
CA LEU A 243 -2.79 -26.71 4.34
C LEU A 243 -2.02 -27.59 3.36
N ASP A 244 -1.89 -28.87 3.68
CA ASP A 244 -1.25 -29.86 2.84
C ASP A 244 -2.35 -30.75 2.21
N ILE A 245 -2.36 -30.82 0.88
CA ILE A 245 -3.38 -31.51 0.08
C ILE A 245 -2.68 -32.59 -0.74
N VAL A 246 -2.78 -33.83 -0.29
CA VAL A 246 -2.19 -34.97 -0.98
C VAL A 246 -3.27 -35.66 -1.82
N SER A 247 -3.06 -35.74 -3.14
CA SER A 247 -3.96 -36.44 -4.05
C SER A 247 -3.19 -37.12 -5.18
N THR A 248 -3.38 -38.43 -5.32
CA THR A 248 -2.86 -39.23 -6.44
C THR A 248 -3.50 -38.88 -7.78
N ARG A 249 -4.59 -38.10 -7.77
CA ARG A 249 -5.34 -37.65 -8.96
C ARG A 249 -4.80 -36.36 -9.57
N MET A 250 -3.73 -35.77 -8.99
CA MET A 250 -3.11 -34.57 -9.55
C MET A 250 -2.30 -34.87 -10.82
N LEU A 251 -1.75 -36.08 -10.95
CA LEU A 251 -0.98 -36.53 -12.11
C LEU A 251 -1.86 -36.66 -13.37
N GLY A 252 -1.53 -35.87 -14.39
CA GLY A 252 -2.15 -35.96 -15.72
C GLY A 252 -3.60 -35.47 -15.84
N GLN A 253 -4.18 -34.92 -14.77
CA GLN A 253 -5.54 -34.38 -14.76
C GLN A 253 -5.51 -32.84 -14.77
N PHE A 254 -6.08 -32.26 -15.83
CA PHE A 254 -6.29 -30.81 -15.89
C PHE A 254 -7.41 -30.38 -14.93
N GLY A 255 -7.22 -29.26 -14.23
CA GLY A 255 -8.27 -28.62 -13.43
C GLY A 255 -8.33 -29.00 -11.95
N PHE A 256 -7.42 -29.84 -11.43
CA PHE A 256 -7.34 -30.11 -9.99
C PHE A 256 -7.10 -28.83 -9.17
N LEU A 257 -6.04 -28.08 -9.51
CA LEU A 257 -5.73 -26.81 -8.85
C LEU A 257 -6.86 -25.77 -9.01
N ALA A 258 -7.53 -25.74 -10.16
CA ALA A 258 -8.67 -24.84 -10.38
C ALA A 258 -9.82 -25.13 -9.40
N LYS A 259 -10.13 -26.40 -9.15
CA LYS A 259 -11.15 -26.79 -8.15
C LYS A 259 -10.73 -26.40 -6.74
N VAL A 260 -9.46 -26.58 -6.39
CA VAL A 260 -8.93 -26.19 -5.08
C VAL A 260 -9.08 -24.68 -4.88
N PHE A 261 -8.64 -23.86 -5.82
CA PHE A 261 -8.75 -22.40 -5.70
C PHE A 261 -10.18 -21.88 -5.75
N SER A 262 -11.09 -22.54 -6.48
CA SER A 262 -12.53 -22.22 -6.46
C SER A 262 -13.12 -22.33 -5.06
N ILE A 263 -12.71 -23.32 -4.26
CA ILE A 263 -13.20 -23.47 -2.87
C ILE A 263 -12.71 -22.31 -2.00
N PHE A 264 -11.44 -21.88 -2.17
CA PHE A 264 -10.90 -20.73 -1.45
C PHE A 264 -11.62 -19.43 -1.83
N GLU A 265 -11.94 -19.26 -3.11
CA GLU A 265 -12.71 -18.12 -3.62
C GLU A 265 -14.13 -18.09 -3.02
N ASP A 266 -14.85 -19.23 -3.04
CA ASP A 266 -16.20 -19.35 -2.48
C ASP A 266 -16.23 -19.03 -0.97
N LEU A 267 -15.14 -19.30 -0.25
CA LEU A 267 -14.98 -19.01 1.17
C LEU A 267 -14.39 -17.62 1.45
N GLY A 268 -13.98 -16.87 0.42
CA GLY A 268 -13.34 -15.56 0.55
C GLY A 268 -11.98 -15.61 1.26
N ILE A 269 -11.25 -16.72 1.13
CA ILE A 269 -9.96 -16.93 1.80
C ILE A 269 -8.82 -16.64 0.80
N SER A 270 -7.96 -15.67 1.14
CA SER A 270 -6.74 -15.40 0.38
C SER A 270 -5.63 -16.37 0.77
N VAL A 271 -4.97 -16.97 -0.21
CA VAL A 271 -3.82 -17.87 -0.02
C VAL A 271 -2.51 -17.09 -0.16
N ASP A 272 -1.55 -17.33 0.74
CA ASP A 272 -0.27 -16.58 0.77
C ASP A 272 0.83 -17.17 -0.13
N VAL A 273 1.11 -18.47 0.04
CA VAL A 273 2.19 -19.21 -0.63
C VAL A 273 1.65 -20.56 -1.06
N VAL A 274 2.01 -20.98 -2.27
CA VAL A 274 1.63 -22.27 -2.85
C VAL A 274 2.90 -23.00 -3.25
N ALA A 275 3.01 -24.25 -2.82
CA ALA A 275 4.06 -25.17 -3.26
C ALA A 275 3.39 -26.45 -3.73
N THR A 276 3.84 -26.99 -4.86
CA THR A 276 3.36 -28.24 -5.43
C THR A 276 4.53 -29.20 -5.55
N SER A 277 4.32 -30.45 -5.16
CA SER A 277 5.26 -31.54 -5.39
C SER A 277 4.57 -32.63 -6.20
N GLU A 278 5.30 -33.22 -7.13
CA GLU A 278 4.88 -34.45 -7.79
C GLU A 278 5.63 -35.60 -7.10
N GLU A 279 4.90 -36.45 -6.37
CA GLU A 279 5.46 -37.71 -5.89
C GLU A 279 5.38 -38.73 -7.05
N LEU A 280 6.55 -39.21 -7.48
CA LEU A 280 6.70 -40.22 -8.55
C LEU A 280 6.67 -41.66 -8.01
N ASP A 281 6.41 -41.85 -6.72
CA ASP A 281 6.54 -43.16 -6.08
C ASP A 281 5.18 -43.70 -5.61
N HIS A 282 4.94 -44.94 -6.05
CA HIS A 282 3.90 -45.88 -5.61
C HIS A 282 2.54 -45.82 -6.32
N VAL A 283 2.54 -46.39 -7.54
CA VAL A 283 1.42 -47.21 -7.99
C VAL A 283 1.43 -48.49 -7.15
N VAL A 284 0.24 -48.93 -6.73
CA VAL A 284 -0.05 -50.20 -6.05
C VAL A 284 0.16 -50.21 -4.53
N GLU A 285 -0.73 -49.53 -3.81
CA GLU A 285 -1.64 -50.19 -2.86
C GLU A 285 -2.70 -49.18 -2.36
N GLU A 286 -3.95 -49.45 -2.71
CA GLU A 286 -5.17 -49.07 -1.96
C GLU A 286 -5.46 -47.57 -1.72
N LEU A 287 -6.24 -46.90 -2.57
CA LEU A 287 -7.70 -46.87 -2.47
C LEU A 287 -8.30 -46.58 -1.07
N GLU A 288 -7.77 -45.63 -0.30
CA GLU A 288 -8.59 -44.95 0.73
C GLU A 288 -8.63 -43.41 0.60
N ARG A 289 -9.67 -42.97 -0.13
CA ARG A 289 -10.43 -41.70 0.00
C ARG A 289 -9.76 -40.37 -0.41
N ILE A 290 -9.71 -40.17 -1.74
CA ILE A 290 -9.94 -38.95 -2.55
C ILE A 290 -9.04 -37.71 -2.33
N ALA A 291 -8.66 -37.33 -1.11
CA ALA A 291 -7.57 -36.41 -0.81
C ALA A 291 -7.35 -36.43 0.70
N VAL A 292 -6.11 -36.59 1.16
CA VAL A 292 -5.79 -36.36 2.58
C VAL A 292 -5.47 -34.89 2.72
N VAL A 293 -6.26 -34.20 3.56
CA VAL A 293 -6.05 -32.80 3.87
C VAL A 293 -5.50 -32.71 5.29
N ASN A 294 -4.23 -32.33 5.40
CA ASN A 294 -3.58 -32.10 6.68
C ASN A 294 -3.54 -30.61 6.97
N LEU A 295 -3.99 -30.23 8.17
CA LEU A 295 -4.02 -28.84 8.61
C LEU A 295 -3.02 -28.66 9.74
N LEU A 296 -1.94 -27.93 9.45
CA LEU A 296 -0.84 -27.69 10.38
C LEU A 296 -0.84 -26.22 10.81
N HIS A 297 -1.25 -25.99 12.05
CA HIS A 297 -1.25 -24.67 12.67
C HIS A 297 0.15 -24.27 13.19
N HIS A 298 0.32 -22.99 13.50
CA HIS A 298 1.51 -22.43 14.15
C HIS A 298 2.83 -22.63 13.38
N ARG A 299 2.76 -22.66 12.05
CA ARG A 299 3.95 -22.62 11.20
C ARG A 299 4.45 -21.20 11.00
N SER A 300 5.67 -21.07 10.50
CA SER A 300 6.27 -19.80 10.15
C SER A 300 6.84 -19.86 8.74
N ILE A 301 6.70 -18.77 7.99
CA ILE A 301 7.36 -18.58 6.70
C ILE A 301 8.56 -17.69 6.92
N ILE A 302 9.71 -18.07 6.34
CA ILE A 302 10.94 -17.27 6.34
C ILE A 302 11.29 -16.93 4.89
N PRO A 303 10.83 -15.79 4.36
CA PRO A 303 11.23 -15.31 3.04
C PRO A 303 12.64 -14.76 3.07
N LEU A 304 13.44 -15.18 2.10
CA LEU A 304 14.75 -14.61 1.78
C LEU A 304 14.55 -13.71 0.57
N ILE A 305 14.78 -12.41 0.74
CA ILE A 305 14.58 -11.40 -0.31
C ILE A 305 15.95 -10.90 -0.75
N GLY A 306 16.22 -10.99 -2.04
CA GLY A 306 17.47 -10.57 -2.63
C GLY A 306 17.52 -10.94 -4.12
N ASN A 307 18.64 -10.61 -4.75
CA ASN A 307 18.92 -11.01 -6.13
C ASN A 307 19.55 -12.41 -6.09
N VAL A 308 18.71 -13.44 -6.19
CA VAL A 308 19.10 -14.87 -6.19
C VAL A 308 19.08 -15.41 -7.61
#